data_AF-A0A9D2T623-F1
#
_entry.id   AF-A0A9D2T623-F1
#
_cell.length_a   1.000
_cell.length_b   1.000
_cell.length_c   1.000
_cell.angle_alpha   90.00
_cell.angle_beta   90.00
_cell.angle_gamma   90.00
#
_symmetry.space_group_name_H-M   'P 1'
#
loop_
_entity.id
_entity.type
_entity.pdbx_description
1 polymer ?
#
loop_
_entity_poly.entity_id
_entity_poly.type
_entity_poly.pdbx_seq_one_letter_code
_entity_poly.pdbx_strand_id
1 'polypeptide(L)'
;MTYIWINPVTERMYDRERLDSFLEENGFTRVYCREDWGAAVRKKYLQLADQVSAETAEAVADVRCPAVRELLKKMDHPGLVVPEIEPILLHCAREIGGRRDLLGSKKVIITPCGALAEAGNRLGLPETEFLPWNRFLKNLGAEFPGKRLESSPVPPGFFGCLKETDAVTGPEAVERYLREKRWRGGKMVEFLYCEGGCHSGDGVTEL
;
A
#
# COMPACT_ATOMS: atom_id res chain seq x y z
N MET A 1 0.98 16.97 -21.19
CA MET A 1 0.28 17.00 -19.89
C MET A 1 0.81 15.86 -19.02
N THR A 2 0.96 16.08 -17.72
CA THR A 2 1.41 15.04 -16.78
C THR A 2 0.29 14.77 -15.80
N TYR A 3 -0.15 13.51 -15.75
CA TYR A 3 -1.18 13.09 -14.80
C TYR A 3 -0.53 12.58 -13.52
N ILE A 4 -1.18 12.82 -12.38
CA ILE A 4 -0.71 12.34 -11.09
C ILE A 4 -1.83 11.64 -10.33
N TRP A 5 -1.55 10.42 -9.89
CA TRP A 5 -2.38 9.71 -8.93
C TRP A 5 -1.62 9.66 -7.60
N ILE A 6 -2.32 9.95 -6.51
CA ILE A 6 -1.73 9.93 -5.17
C ILE A 6 -2.40 8.85 -4.35
N ASN A 7 -1.57 8.01 -3.73
CA ASN A 7 -2.05 6.99 -2.82
C ASN A 7 -2.94 7.63 -1.73
N PRO A 8 -4.11 7.05 -1.43
CA PRO A 8 -5.03 7.61 -0.44
C PRO A 8 -4.43 7.85 0.95
N VAL A 9 -3.41 7.07 1.34
CA VAL A 9 -2.67 7.30 2.60
C VAL A 9 -1.93 8.63 2.54
N THR A 10 -1.13 8.84 1.49
CA THR A 10 -0.40 10.10 1.28
C THR A 10 -1.36 11.27 1.10
N GLU A 11 -2.42 11.12 0.30
CA GLU A 11 -3.40 12.18 0.04
C GLU A 11 -4.02 12.72 1.34
N ARG A 12 -4.40 11.83 2.26
CA ARG A 12 -5.02 12.19 3.54
C ARG A 12 -4.07 12.87 4.54
N MET A 13 -2.77 12.91 4.26
CA MET A 13 -1.81 13.68 5.06
C MET A 13 -1.88 15.19 4.77
N TYR A 14 -2.60 15.59 3.72
CA TYR A 14 -2.68 16.97 3.27
C TYR A 14 -4.13 17.47 3.24
N ASP A 15 -4.27 18.78 3.32
CA ASP A 15 -5.53 19.42 2.98
C ASP A 15 -5.76 19.28 1.46
N ARG A 16 -6.97 18.86 1.06
CA ARG A 16 -7.27 18.51 -0.33
C ARG A 16 -7.15 19.73 -1.25
N GLU A 17 -7.75 20.86 -0.88
CA GLU A 17 -7.76 22.05 -1.74
C GLU A 17 -6.33 22.60 -1.92
N ARG A 18 -5.54 22.59 -0.85
CA ARG A 18 -4.12 22.97 -0.91
C ARG A 18 -3.30 22.00 -1.74
N LEU A 19 -3.54 20.70 -1.64
CA LEU A 19 -2.84 19.68 -2.41
C LEU A 19 -3.16 19.81 -3.90
N ASP A 20 -4.43 19.97 -4.26
CA ASP A 20 -4.86 20.11 -5.65
C ASP A 20 -4.26 21.39 -6.26
N SER A 21 -4.32 22.53 -5.55
CA SER A 21 -3.71 23.79 -6.00
C SER A 21 -2.20 23.66 -6.22
N PHE A 22 -1.49 23.05 -5.26
CA PHE A 22 -0.05 22.81 -5.37
C PHE A 22 0.31 21.97 -6.60
N LEU A 23 -0.47 20.92 -6.90
CA LEU A 23 -0.22 20.05 -8.04
C LEU A 23 -0.48 20.76 -9.36
N GLU A 24 -1.56 21.54 -9.44
CA GLU A 24 -1.90 22.34 -10.63
C GLU A 24 -0.83 23.41 -10.92
N GLU A 25 -0.38 24.15 -9.90
CA GLU A 25 0.70 25.14 -10.01
C GLU A 25 2.02 24.51 -10.49
N ASN A 26 2.24 23.24 -10.17
CA ASN A 26 3.40 22.47 -10.60
C ASN A 26 3.17 21.66 -11.90
N GLY A 27 2.07 21.93 -12.62
CA GLY A 27 1.82 21.38 -13.96
C GLY A 27 1.31 19.93 -13.98
N PHE A 28 0.74 19.45 -12.88
CA PHE A 28 0.14 18.13 -12.78
C PHE A 28 -1.39 18.19 -12.82
N THR A 29 -1.99 17.21 -13.47
CA THR A 29 -3.44 17.01 -13.46
C THR A 29 -3.79 15.77 -12.64
N ARG A 30 -4.65 15.91 -11.63
CA ARG A 30 -5.10 14.77 -10.82
C ARG A 30 -5.80 13.72 -11.69
N VAL A 31 -5.53 12.46 -11.40
CA VAL A 31 -6.27 11.34 -11.93
C VAL A 31 -6.63 10.36 -10.82
N TYR A 32 -7.77 9.71 -10.95
CA TYR A 32 -8.30 8.74 -9.99
C TYR A 32 -8.60 7.42 -10.70
N CYS A 33 -8.55 6.32 -9.96
CA CYS A 33 -9.07 5.04 -10.43
C CYS A 33 -10.58 5.12 -10.56
N ARG A 34 -11.13 4.43 -11.55
CA ARG A 34 -12.56 4.22 -11.75
C ARG A 34 -13.03 3.03 -10.93
N GLU A 35 -12.17 2.02 -10.75
CA GLU A 35 -12.47 0.83 -9.97
C GLU A 35 -12.06 1.00 -8.50
N ASP A 36 -12.85 0.41 -7.60
CA ASP A 36 -12.46 0.25 -6.20
C ASP A 36 -11.55 -0.96 -6.03
N TRP A 37 -10.27 -0.76 -6.36
CA TRP A 37 -9.25 -1.80 -6.20
C TRP A 37 -9.02 -2.18 -4.73
N GLY A 38 -9.34 -1.29 -3.78
CA GLY A 38 -9.31 -1.60 -2.36
C GLY A 38 -10.32 -2.70 -2.01
N ALA A 39 -11.58 -2.52 -2.41
CA ALA A 39 -12.62 -3.53 -2.24
C ALA A 39 -12.32 -4.82 -3.01
N ALA A 40 -11.81 -4.72 -4.24
CA ALA A 40 -11.47 -5.88 -5.06
C ALA A 40 -10.35 -6.73 -4.42
N VAL A 41 -9.28 -6.11 -3.95
CA VAL A 41 -8.19 -6.80 -3.23
C VAL A 41 -8.71 -7.39 -1.93
N ARG A 42 -9.47 -6.63 -1.15
CA ARG A 42 -10.06 -7.12 0.10
C ARG A 42 -10.89 -8.38 -0.14
N LYS A 43 -11.75 -8.38 -1.16
CA LYS A 43 -12.58 -9.54 -1.52
C LYS A 43 -11.73 -10.80 -1.78
N LYS A 44 -10.60 -10.68 -2.49
CA LYS A 44 -9.70 -11.82 -2.74
C LYS A 44 -9.16 -12.42 -1.45
N TYR A 45 -8.72 -11.56 -0.53
CA TYR A 45 -8.23 -12.00 0.79
C TYR A 45 -9.33 -12.64 1.64
N LEU A 46 -10.53 -12.06 1.67
CA LEU A 46 -11.67 -12.64 2.40
C LEU A 46 -12.05 -14.02 1.85
N GLN A 47 -12.06 -14.19 0.52
CA GLN A 47 -12.32 -15.49 -0.10
C GLN A 47 -11.28 -16.55 0.27
N LEU A 48 -10.02 -16.17 0.45
CA LEU A 48 -8.98 -17.08 0.95
C LEU A 48 -9.16 -17.36 2.44
N ALA A 49 -9.52 -16.34 3.23
CA ALA A 49 -9.80 -16.47 4.66
C ALA A 49 -10.98 -17.42 4.95
N ASP A 50 -11.96 -17.48 4.06
CA ASP A 50 -13.10 -18.40 4.14
C ASP A 50 -12.73 -19.84 3.77
N GLN A 51 -11.65 -20.04 3.00
CA GLN A 51 -11.17 -21.36 2.57
C GLN A 51 -10.21 -21.99 3.59
N VAL A 52 -9.53 -21.18 4.40
CA VAL A 52 -8.71 -21.71 5.49
C VAL A 52 -9.61 -22.15 6.65
N SER A 53 -9.38 -23.36 7.15
CA SER A 53 -10.21 -23.95 8.20
C SER A 53 -9.52 -23.85 9.56
N ALA A 54 -10.32 -23.76 10.62
CA ALA A 54 -9.82 -23.90 12.00
C ALA A 54 -9.18 -25.28 12.23
N GLU A 55 -9.55 -26.28 11.43
CA GLU A 55 -9.08 -27.66 11.50
C GLU A 55 -7.67 -27.84 10.87
N THR A 56 -7.34 -27.04 9.86
CA THR A 56 -6.00 -27.04 9.21
C THR A 56 -5.00 -26.10 9.89
N ALA A 57 -5.45 -25.31 10.89
CA ALA A 57 -4.65 -24.29 11.59
C ALA A 57 -3.99 -23.27 10.63
N GLU A 58 -4.63 -23.03 9.50
CA GLU A 58 -4.11 -22.15 8.46
C GLU A 58 -4.65 -20.74 8.60
N ALA A 59 -3.77 -19.74 8.59
CA ALA A 59 -4.13 -18.34 8.54
C ALA A 59 -3.62 -17.73 7.22
N VAL A 60 -4.29 -16.69 6.73
CA VAL A 60 -3.82 -15.94 5.55
C VAL A 60 -2.99 -14.75 6.01
N ALA A 61 -1.80 -14.56 5.44
CA ALA A 61 -0.99 -13.37 5.64
C ALA A 61 -1.38 -12.26 4.66
N ASP A 62 -1.67 -11.07 5.19
CA ASP A 62 -1.69 -9.86 4.37
C ASP A 62 -0.28 -9.50 3.92
N VAL A 63 -0.05 -9.58 2.62
CA VAL A 63 1.25 -9.31 1.99
C VAL A 63 1.17 -8.15 1.00
N ARG A 64 0.20 -7.24 1.20
CA ARG A 64 0.17 -5.95 0.48
C ARG A 64 1.39 -5.09 0.80
N CYS A 65 1.99 -5.26 1.99
CA CYS A 65 3.26 -4.65 2.36
C CYS A 65 4.44 -5.43 1.74
N PRO A 66 5.25 -4.85 0.84
CA PRO A 66 6.36 -5.57 0.22
C PRO A 66 7.43 -6.04 1.22
N ALA A 67 7.71 -5.25 2.26
CA ALA A 67 8.69 -5.62 3.29
C ALA A 67 8.27 -6.89 4.05
N VAL A 68 6.98 -7.03 4.36
CA VAL A 68 6.42 -8.25 4.98
C VAL A 68 6.56 -9.44 4.03
N ARG A 69 6.26 -9.26 2.74
CA ARG A 69 6.42 -10.33 1.73
C ARG A 69 7.87 -10.80 1.65
N GLU A 70 8.83 -9.88 1.64
CA GLU A 70 10.26 -10.23 1.63
C GLU A 70 10.73 -10.89 2.94
N LEU A 71 10.14 -10.50 4.07
CA LEU A 71 10.43 -11.14 5.36
C LEU A 71 9.91 -12.59 5.40
N LEU A 72 8.68 -12.83 4.93
CA LEU A 72 8.08 -14.16 4.89
C LEU A 72 8.88 -15.12 4.00
N LYS A 73 9.45 -14.66 2.89
CA LYS A 73 10.37 -15.48 2.07
C LYS A 73 11.60 -16.01 2.83
N LYS A 74 11.97 -15.36 3.95
CA LYS A 74 13.17 -15.67 4.74
C LYS A 74 12.86 -16.39 6.05
N MET A 75 11.60 -16.51 6.43
CA MET A 75 11.18 -17.05 7.73
C MET A 75 10.36 -18.32 7.56
N ASP A 76 10.51 -19.26 8.50
CA ASP A 76 9.64 -20.44 8.57
C ASP A 76 8.25 -20.05 9.10
N HIS A 77 7.22 -20.26 8.29
CA HIS A 77 5.85 -19.86 8.59
C HIS A 77 4.82 -20.97 8.31
N PRO A 78 4.92 -22.13 8.97
CA PRO A 78 4.07 -23.28 8.70
C PRO A 78 2.60 -22.95 8.99
N GLY A 79 1.73 -23.26 8.04
CA GLY A 79 0.30 -22.95 8.12
C GLY A 79 -0.04 -21.47 7.90
N LEU A 80 0.93 -20.61 7.62
CA LEU A 80 0.63 -19.23 7.20
C LEU A 80 0.63 -19.18 5.66
N VAL A 81 -0.55 -19.04 5.08
CA VAL A 81 -0.77 -18.92 3.64
C VAL A 81 -0.29 -17.55 3.19
N VAL A 82 0.70 -17.52 2.30
CA VAL A 82 1.19 -16.30 1.66
C VAL A 82 0.57 -16.20 0.26
N PRO A 83 -0.45 -15.35 0.05
CA PRO A 83 -1.18 -15.35 -1.20
C PRO A 83 -0.46 -14.57 -2.30
N GLU A 84 -0.62 -15.00 -3.55
CA GLU A 84 -0.20 -14.24 -4.73
C GLU A 84 -1.23 -13.15 -5.10
N ILE A 85 -1.54 -12.28 -4.14
CA ILE A 85 -2.37 -11.09 -4.33
C ILE A 85 -1.49 -9.85 -4.45
N GLU A 86 -1.64 -9.15 -5.57
CA GLU A 86 -0.92 -7.90 -5.85
C GLU A 86 -1.37 -6.76 -4.91
N PRO A 87 -0.46 -5.87 -4.46
CA PRO A 87 -0.83 -4.69 -3.70
C PRO A 87 -1.79 -3.77 -4.48
N ILE A 88 -2.70 -3.10 -3.75
CA ILE A 88 -3.71 -2.19 -4.32
C ILE A 88 -3.08 -1.14 -5.24
N LEU A 89 -1.90 -0.61 -4.87
CA LEU A 89 -1.16 0.37 -5.66
C LEU A 89 -0.93 -0.08 -7.11
N LEU A 90 -0.53 -1.34 -7.30
CA LEU A 90 -0.17 -1.86 -8.62
C LEU A 90 -1.41 -2.10 -9.47
N HIS A 91 -2.51 -2.55 -8.85
CA HIS A 91 -3.82 -2.60 -9.50
C HIS A 91 -4.25 -1.22 -10.01
N CYS A 92 -4.18 -0.19 -9.15
CA CYS A 92 -4.46 1.20 -9.52
C CYS A 92 -3.59 1.68 -10.68
N ALA A 93 -2.28 1.40 -10.62
CA ALA A 93 -1.35 1.83 -11.65
C ALA A 93 -1.58 1.14 -13.00
N ARG A 94 -1.95 -0.14 -13.02
CA ARG A 94 -2.32 -0.84 -14.26
C ARG A 94 -3.56 -0.25 -14.90
N GLU A 95 -4.56 0.10 -14.09
CA GLU A 95 -5.75 0.79 -14.59
C GLU A 95 -5.35 2.13 -15.24
N ILE A 96 -4.64 2.98 -14.50
CA ILE A 96 -4.25 4.32 -14.96
C ILE A 96 -3.33 4.23 -16.20
N GLY A 97 -2.34 3.34 -16.18
CA GLY A 97 -1.44 3.12 -17.30
C GLY A 97 -2.15 2.62 -18.56
N GLY A 98 -3.22 1.84 -18.40
CA GLY A 98 -4.03 1.29 -19.49
C GLY A 98 -5.18 2.18 -19.97
N ARG A 99 -5.46 3.32 -19.32
CA ARG A 99 -6.58 4.20 -19.68
C ARG A 99 -6.35 4.86 -21.04
N ARG A 100 -7.28 4.63 -21.97
CA ARG A 100 -7.25 5.18 -23.34
C ARG A 100 -7.19 6.70 -23.37
N ASP A 101 -7.89 7.36 -22.45
CA ASP A 101 -7.91 8.82 -22.33
C ASP A 101 -6.59 9.44 -21.83
N LEU A 102 -5.64 8.62 -21.37
CA LEU A 102 -4.33 9.06 -20.85
C LEU A 102 -3.16 8.61 -21.74
N LEU A 103 -3.42 7.96 -22.88
CA LEU A 103 -2.36 7.48 -23.77
C LEU A 103 -1.48 8.61 -24.29
N GLY A 104 -0.17 8.36 -24.41
CA GLY A 104 0.80 9.36 -24.85
C GLY A 104 1.11 10.47 -23.82
N SER A 105 0.46 10.46 -22.65
CA SER A 105 0.75 11.38 -21.55
C SER A 105 1.58 10.69 -20.47
N LYS A 106 2.46 11.46 -19.81
CA LYS A 106 3.20 10.99 -18.63
C LYS A 106 2.23 10.80 -17.46
N LYS A 107 2.41 9.73 -16.68
CA LYS A 107 1.70 9.46 -15.43
C LYS A 107 2.70 9.29 -14.30
N VAL A 108 2.42 9.92 -13.17
CA VAL A 108 3.17 9.74 -11.93
C VAL A 108 2.26 9.09 -10.90
N ILE A 109 2.70 7.95 -10.37
CA ILE A 109 2.00 7.21 -9.31
C ILE A 109 2.75 7.44 -8.01
N ILE A 110 2.14 8.19 -7.10
CA ILE A 110 2.71 8.51 -5.80
C ILE A 110 2.34 7.43 -4.77
N THR A 111 3.31 7.05 -3.96
CA THR A 111 3.16 6.08 -2.86
C THR A 111 3.89 6.56 -1.61
N PRO A 112 3.43 6.19 -0.39
CA PRO A 112 4.17 6.49 0.84
C PRO A 112 5.33 5.51 1.10
N CYS A 113 5.62 4.58 0.18
CA CYS A 113 6.59 3.51 0.41
C CYS A 113 7.57 3.37 -0.77
N GLY A 114 8.88 3.42 -0.47
CA GLY A 114 9.98 3.23 -1.41
C GLY A 114 9.93 1.88 -2.13
N ALA A 115 9.81 0.80 -1.37
CA ALA A 115 9.74 -0.56 -1.92
C ALA A 115 8.55 -0.77 -2.87
N LEU A 116 7.41 -0.13 -2.60
CA LEU A 116 6.25 -0.15 -3.50
C LEU A 116 6.50 0.64 -4.79
N ALA A 117 7.20 1.77 -4.72
CA ALA A 117 7.57 2.53 -5.90
C ALA A 117 8.50 1.71 -6.81
N GLU A 118 9.51 1.07 -6.23
CA GLU A 118 10.40 0.18 -6.97
C GLU A 118 9.65 -1.00 -7.61
N ALA A 119 8.74 -1.63 -6.86
CA ALA A 119 7.91 -2.70 -7.37
C ALA A 119 7.04 -2.24 -8.56
N GLY A 120 6.48 -1.03 -8.48
CA GLY A 120 5.73 -0.43 -9.57
C GLY A 120 6.58 -0.14 -10.80
N ASN A 121 7.76 0.47 -10.63
CA ASN A 121 8.67 0.76 -11.74
C ASN A 121 9.13 -0.51 -12.47
N ARG A 122 9.30 -1.63 -11.76
CA ARG A 122 9.60 -2.94 -12.38
C ARG A 122 8.50 -3.46 -13.30
N LEU A 123 7.26 -2.96 -13.22
CA LEU A 123 6.19 -3.35 -14.14
C LEU A 123 6.39 -2.83 -15.56
N GLY A 124 7.23 -1.79 -15.75
CA GLY A 124 7.49 -1.22 -17.08
C GLY A 124 6.24 -0.65 -17.76
N LEU A 125 5.33 -0.04 -16.98
CA LEU A 125 4.09 0.50 -17.52
C LEU A 125 4.36 1.70 -18.46
N PRO A 126 3.69 1.79 -19.62
CA PRO A 126 3.91 2.85 -20.60
C PRO A 126 3.74 4.25 -20.00
N GLU A 127 4.73 5.11 -20.22
CA GLU A 127 4.78 6.52 -19.78
C GLU A 127 4.44 6.72 -18.30
N THR A 128 4.70 5.71 -17.47
CA THR A 128 4.30 5.69 -16.06
C THR A 128 5.53 5.55 -15.16
N GLU A 129 5.66 6.47 -14.21
CA GLU A 129 6.71 6.45 -13.20
C GLU A 129 6.08 6.36 -11.81
N PHE A 130 6.69 5.56 -10.94
CA PHE A 130 6.31 5.48 -9.53
C PHE A 130 7.33 6.23 -8.69
N LEU A 131 6.85 7.12 -7.83
CA LEU A 131 7.69 7.91 -6.94
C LEU A 131 7.17 7.84 -5.49
N PRO A 132 8.09 7.68 -4.53
CA PRO A 132 7.82 8.06 -3.15
C PRO A 132 7.50 9.56 -3.07
N TRP A 133 6.62 9.97 -2.15
CA TRP A 133 6.17 11.36 -2.04
C TRP A 133 7.31 12.35 -1.73
N ASN A 134 8.19 12.01 -0.77
CA ASN A 134 9.37 12.80 -0.45
C ASN A 134 10.29 13.03 -1.67
N ARG A 135 10.51 11.99 -2.49
CA ARG A 135 11.30 12.08 -3.71
C ARG A 135 10.61 12.91 -4.77
N PHE A 136 9.30 12.83 -4.88
CA PHE A 136 8.52 13.70 -5.75
C PHE A 136 8.70 15.17 -5.38
N LEU A 137 8.55 15.53 -4.09
CA LEU A 137 8.79 16.89 -3.61
C LEU A 137 10.23 17.36 -3.87
N LYS A 138 11.21 16.50 -3.59
CA LYS A 138 12.63 16.78 -3.84
C LYS A 138 12.91 17.03 -5.33
N ASN A 139 12.31 16.24 -6.23
CA ASN A 139 12.46 16.43 -7.67
C ASN A 139 11.86 17.77 -8.16
N LEU A 140 10.83 18.28 -7.47
CA LEU A 140 10.24 19.59 -7.74
C LEU A 140 11.02 20.74 -7.10
N GLY A 141 11.96 20.47 -6.18
CA GLY A 141 12.58 21.50 -5.36
C GLY A 141 11.57 22.21 -4.44
N ALA A 142 10.51 21.50 -4.05
CA ALA A 142 9.39 22.06 -3.29
C ALA A 142 9.36 21.54 -1.86
N GLU A 143 9.03 22.42 -0.93
CA GLU A 143 8.60 22.04 0.42
C GLU A 143 7.09 22.15 0.50
N PHE A 144 6.42 21.04 0.84
CA PHE A 144 4.97 21.00 1.01
C PHE A 144 4.64 20.39 2.37
N PRO A 145 4.43 21.21 3.42
CA PRO A 145 4.28 20.71 4.78
C PRO A 145 2.97 19.95 4.94
N GLY A 146 3.10 18.65 5.23
CA GLY A 146 1.97 17.78 5.55
C GLY A 146 1.60 17.82 7.01
N LYS A 147 0.45 17.21 7.34
CA LYS A 147 0.07 16.94 8.72
C LYS A 147 0.58 15.55 9.09
N ARG A 148 1.26 15.46 10.24
CA ARG A 148 1.49 14.15 10.86
C ARG A 148 0.12 13.61 11.28
N LEU A 149 -0.16 12.38 10.87
CA LEU A 149 -1.39 11.71 11.27
C LEU A 149 -1.10 10.96 12.58
N GLU A 150 -1.92 11.21 13.61
CA GLU A 150 -1.84 10.51 14.91
C GLU A 150 -2.28 9.04 14.81
N SER A 151 -3.00 8.71 13.73
CA SER A 151 -3.43 7.35 13.38
C SER A 151 -3.36 7.20 11.88
N SER A 152 -3.00 6.01 11.38
CA SER A 152 -2.98 5.78 9.94
C SER A 152 -4.36 6.07 9.34
N PRO A 153 -4.42 6.84 8.24
CA PRO A 153 -5.67 7.14 7.58
C PRO A 153 -6.26 5.89 6.91
N VAL A 154 -5.42 4.88 6.67
CA VAL A 154 -5.82 3.49 6.50
C VAL A 154 -5.30 2.76 7.73
N PRO A 155 -6.05 2.74 8.85
CA PRO A 155 -5.64 2.04 10.05
C PRO A 155 -5.48 0.55 9.74
N PRO A 156 -4.66 -0.18 10.51
CA PRO A 156 -4.87 -1.62 10.63
C PRO A 156 -6.36 -1.85 10.91
N GLY A 157 -6.96 -2.80 10.21
CA GLY A 157 -8.42 -2.92 10.11
C GLY A 157 -8.93 -2.89 8.67
N PHE A 158 -8.08 -3.00 7.65
CA PHE A 158 -8.54 -3.28 6.28
C PHE A 158 -9.40 -4.56 6.22
N PHE A 159 -9.10 -5.51 7.11
CA PHE A 159 -9.88 -6.72 7.34
C PHE A 159 -10.72 -6.69 8.62
N GLY A 160 -11.01 -5.51 9.19
CA GLY A 160 -11.77 -5.38 10.45
C GLY A 160 -13.19 -5.96 10.42
N CYS A 161 -13.70 -6.33 9.24
CA CYS A 161 -14.91 -7.13 9.10
C CYS A 161 -14.76 -8.59 9.57
N LEU A 162 -13.54 -9.11 9.65
CA LEU A 162 -13.22 -10.45 10.15
C LEU A 162 -12.80 -10.37 11.62
N LYS A 163 -13.58 -10.97 12.51
CA LYS A 163 -13.29 -10.98 13.97
C LYS A 163 -12.00 -11.73 14.33
N GLU A 164 -11.61 -12.70 13.52
CA GLU A 164 -10.44 -13.57 13.72
C GLU A 164 -9.19 -13.05 12.98
N THR A 165 -9.00 -11.72 13.02
CA THR A 165 -7.86 -11.05 12.39
C THR A 165 -6.96 -10.42 13.44
N ASP A 166 -5.67 -10.77 13.41
CA ASP A 166 -4.64 -10.03 14.13
C ASP A 166 -4.11 -8.90 13.25
N ALA A 167 -3.99 -7.70 13.82
CA ALA A 167 -3.34 -6.57 13.19
C ALA A 167 -1.98 -6.32 13.84
N VAL A 168 -0.91 -6.44 13.07
CA VAL A 168 0.48 -6.36 13.57
C VAL A 168 1.25 -5.33 12.76
N THR A 169 1.69 -4.27 13.43
CA THR A 169 2.45 -3.19 12.80
C THR A 169 3.82 -3.00 13.42
N GLY A 170 4.79 -2.59 12.61
CA GLY A 170 6.14 -2.26 13.07
C GLY A 170 7.13 -3.43 12.97
N PRO A 171 8.42 -3.18 12.69
CA PRO A 171 9.40 -4.22 12.39
C PRO A 171 9.53 -5.26 13.51
N GLU A 172 9.75 -4.78 14.74
CA GLU A 172 9.98 -5.64 15.92
C GLU A 172 8.75 -6.49 16.24
N ALA A 173 7.55 -5.91 16.15
CA ALA A 173 6.31 -6.61 16.45
C ALA A 173 6.00 -7.67 15.38
N VAL A 174 6.17 -7.35 14.09
CA VAL A 174 5.99 -8.30 12.98
C VAL A 174 6.97 -9.46 13.12
N GLU A 175 8.26 -9.20 13.32
CA GLU A 175 9.28 -10.24 13.44
C GLU A 175 9.05 -11.13 14.68
N ARG A 176 8.71 -10.53 15.82
CA ARG A 176 8.36 -11.29 17.04
C ARG A 176 7.13 -12.16 16.81
N TYR A 177 6.07 -11.60 16.22
CA TYR A 177 4.84 -12.32 15.93
C TYR A 177 5.10 -13.53 15.03
N LEU A 178 5.96 -13.35 14.01
CA LEU A 178 6.33 -14.42 13.11
C LEU A 178 7.18 -15.51 13.81
N ARG A 179 8.16 -15.10 14.61
CA ARG A 179 9.04 -16.02 15.37
C ARG A 179 8.25 -16.87 16.38
N GLU A 180 7.28 -16.26 17.04
CA GLU A 180 6.42 -16.90 18.05
C GLU A 180 5.27 -17.71 17.44
N LYS A 181 5.10 -17.70 16.11
CA LYS A 181 4.05 -18.44 15.37
C LYS A 181 2.63 -18.10 15.86
N ARG A 182 2.38 -16.84 16.15
CA ARG A 182 1.15 -16.36 16.80
C ARG A 182 -0.11 -16.38 15.93
N TRP A 183 0.03 -16.62 14.63
CA TRP A 183 -1.10 -16.75 13.70
C TRP A 183 -1.95 -18.01 13.91
N ARG A 184 -1.45 -18.96 14.70
CA ARG A 184 -2.14 -20.24 14.95
C ARG A 184 -3.46 -19.98 15.68
N GLY A 185 -4.55 -20.46 15.09
CA GLY A 185 -5.91 -20.30 15.64
C GLY A 185 -6.64 -19.03 15.17
N GLY A 186 -6.02 -18.21 14.31
CA GLY A 186 -6.67 -17.10 13.61
C GLY A 186 -6.95 -17.44 12.14
N LYS A 187 -7.67 -16.55 11.44
CA LYS A 187 -7.96 -16.68 9.99
C LYS A 187 -7.12 -15.77 9.11
N MET A 188 -6.73 -14.62 9.63
CA MET A 188 -6.01 -13.59 8.88
C MET A 188 -5.03 -12.87 9.80
N VAL A 189 -3.91 -12.47 9.25
CA VAL A 189 -3.00 -11.54 9.91
C VAL A 189 -2.74 -10.35 8.99
N GLU A 190 -3.20 -9.18 9.40
CA GLU A 190 -2.91 -7.90 8.74
C GLU A 190 -1.54 -7.40 9.18
N PHE A 191 -0.54 -7.53 8.32
CA PHE A 191 0.83 -7.09 8.58
C PHE A 191 1.14 -5.76 7.88
N LEU A 192 1.71 -4.81 8.63
CA LEU A 192 2.33 -3.60 8.08
C LEU A 192 3.71 -3.39 8.70
N TYR A 193 4.76 -3.35 7.90
CA TYR A 193 6.13 -3.25 8.46
C TYR A 193 6.43 -1.86 9.06
N CYS A 194 5.78 -0.80 8.57
CA CYS A 194 5.92 0.54 9.15
C CYS A 194 5.10 0.67 10.45
N GLU A 195 5.67 1.33 11.46
CA GLU A 195 5.01 1.55 12.75
C GLU A 195 3.69 2.31 12.58
N GLY A 196 2.60 1.76 13.12
CA GLY A 196 1.24 2.31 12.96
C GLY A 196 0.66 2.26 11.54
N GLY A 197 1.42 1.84 10.51
CA GLY A 197 0.98 1.70 9.12
C GLY A 197 1.70 2.60 8.12
N CYS A 198 1.23 2.60 6.86
CA CYS A 198 1.96 3.20 5.74
C CYS A 198 2.15 4.73 5.79
N HIS A 199 1.41 5.45 6.64
CA HIS A 199 1.63 6.89 6.85
C HIS A 199 2.96 7.22 7.53
N SER A 200 3.60 6.22 8.14
CA SER A 200 4.97 6.27 8.68
C SER A 200 5.99 5.67 7.71
N GLY A 201 5.65 5.58 6.42
CA GLY A 201 6.52 4.99 5.42
C GLY A 201 7.71 5.88 5.07
N ASP A 202 8.81 5.24 4.68
CA ASP A 202 10.04 5.88 4.19
C ASP A 202 9.80 6.89 3.06
N GLY A 203 8.73 6.71 2.28
CA GLY A 203 8.34 7.62 1.22
C GLY A 203 7.66 8.91 1.65
N VAL A 204 7.37 9.10 2.95
CA VAL A 204 6.72 10.31 3.48
C VAL A 204 7.40 10.90 4.72
N THR A 205 8.22 10.13 5.46
CA THR A 205 8.87 10.60 6.70
C THR A 205 10.33 11.02 6.56
N GLU A 206 11.03 10.55 5.52
CA GLU A 206 12.43 10.90 5.30
C GLU A 206 12.51 12.05 4.28
N LEU A 207 13.15 13.17 4.62
CA LEU A 207 13.59 14.21 3.67
C LEU A 207 15.11 14.37 3.80
#